data_AF-A0A0F5PNS8-F1
#
_entry.id   AF-A0A0F5PNS8-F1
#
_cell.length_a   1.000
_cell.length_b   1.000
_cell.length_c   1.000
_cell.angle_alpha   90.00
_cell.angle_beta   90.00
_cell.angle_gamma   90.00
#
_symmetry.space_group_name_H-M   'P 1'
#
loop_
_entity.id
_entity.type
_entity.pdbx_description
1 polymer ?
#
loop_
_entity_poly.entity_id
_entity_poly.type
_entity_poly.pdbx_seq_one_letter_code
_entity_poly.pdbx_strand_id
1 'polypeptide(L)'
;MRENIFWLILTAVIVFVIFFNSSTSPLIAAFEEKVSLIEQRMSDSKLVANFLSYLESNFKDRIVWDNGRLIIDFRVKKEVDEKPSLKDSLGGEYVNPLPEVTSEKDMYVLIKNSLENTASDVSFVVSPSFCGSNCSIDDVLGKTSEIAKLILSHHPELAYADKWSISASTYKSSSYKITITFNYFYPLDKVKEMKAETEAKAREIISKITSLKMTDLQKAKAIHDYIVKHTKYDYKNYISGTIPFESFTAYGVLIKGAGVCQGYTAAFNLLGQLAGLDSIGVSGTGIRNGKEVPHAWNMVRIDGKVRYIDVTWDDPVPDRGDKVMYTYFNLTEKQIEKDHKWNKEDFSEKYFDYK
;
A
#
# COMPACT_ATOMS: atom_id res chain seq x y z
N MET A 1 28.31 17.44 16.76
CA MET A 1 28.13 18.46 15.70
C MET A 1 29.12 18.36 14.52
N ARG A 2 30.28 17.69 14.66
CA ARG A 2 31.16 17.37 13.51
C ARG A 2 30.87 16.02 12.82
N GLU A 3 30.10 15.13 13.45
CA GLU A 3 29.70 13.83 12.86
C GLU A 3 28.57 13.95 11.83
N ASN A 4 27.65 14.90 11.98
CA ASN A 4 26.56 15.10 11.02
C ASN A 4 27.02 15.76 9.71
N ILE A 5 28.14 16.49 9.74
CA ILE A 5 28.77 17.05 8.52
C ILE A 5 29.50 15.94 7.74
N PHE A 6 30.03 14.94 8.44
CA PHE A 6 30.70 13.79 7.82
C PHE A 6 29.72 12.90 7.05
N TRP A 7 28.53 12.66 7.61
CA TRP A 7 27.44 11.95 6.91
C TRP A 7 26.87 12.73 5.73
N LEU A 8 26.78 14.06 5.83
CA LEU A 8 26.36 14.90 4.70
C LEU A 8 27.37 14.86 3.54
N ILE A 9 28.67 14.80 3.84
CA ILE A 9 29.72 14.66 2.81
C ILE A 9 29.74 13.24 2.23
N LEU A 10 29.54 12.20 3.04
CA LEU A 10 29.49 10.80 2.57
C LEU A 10 28.26 10.55 1.69
N THR A 11 27.12 11.14 2.04
CA THR A 11 25.89 11.03 1.25
C THR A 11 26.00 11.82 -0.06
N ALA A 12 26.67 12.98 -0.05
CA ALA A 12 26.94 13.75 -1.27
C ALA A 12 27.92 13.05 -2.23
N VAL A 13 28.88 12.27 -1.70
CA VAL A 13 29.84 11.49 -2.49
C VAL A 13 29.20 10.25 -3.13
N ILE A 14 28.22 9.63 -2.47
CA ILE A 14 27.51 8.46 -3.03
C ILE A 14 26.46 8.87 -4.07
N VAL A 15 25.86 10.06 -3.94
CA VAL A 15 24.82 10.55 -4.87
C VAL A 15 25.40 11.10 -6.18
N PHE A 16 26.66 11.50 -6.23
CA PHE A 16 27.23 12.13 -7.43
C PHE A 16 27.68 11.16 -8.55
N VAL A 17 27.55 9.83 -8.37
CA VAL A 17 28.02 8.83 -9.35
C VAL A 17 26.92 8.34 -10.32
N ILE A 18 25.68 8.86 -10.25
CA ILE A 18 24.58 8.32 -11.09
C ILE A 18 24.34 9.09 -12.40
N PHE A 19 24.99 10.21 -12.65
CA PHE A 19 24.91 10.86 -13.95
C PHE A 19 26.30 11.27 -14.40
N PHE A 20 26.96 10.43 -15.20
CA PHE A 20 27.78 10.81 -16.37
C PHE A 20 28.54 9.57 -16.82
N ASN A 21 28.01 8.93 -17.87
CA ASN A 21 28.68 7.86 -18.58
C ASN A 21 29.59 8.49 -19.65
N SER A 22 30.80 8.90 -19.28
CA SER A 22 31.93 9.03 -20.21
C SER A 22 33.26 9.17 -19.46
N SER A 23 34.10 8.16 -19.63
CA SER A 23 35.45 8.09 -19.10
C SER A 23 36.39 8.98 -19.93
N THR A 24 36.66 10.21 -19.48
CA THR A 24 37.94 10.94 -19.65
C THR A 24 37.82 12.35 -19.04
N SER A 25 38.13 12.53 -17.76
CA SER A 25 38.34 13.86 -17.17
C SER A 25 39.41 13.79 -16.06
N PRO A 26 40.41 14.70 -16.03
CA PRO A 26 41.44 14.75 -14.98
C PRO A 26 40.90 14.94 -13.55
N LEU A 27 39.65 15.40 -13.41
CA LEU A 27 38.96 15.53 -12.13
C LEU A 27 38.60 14.17 -11.50
N ILE A 28 38.47 13.11 -12.31
CA ILE A 28 38.14 11.75 -11.85
C ILE A 28 39.38 11.09 -11.21
N ALA A 29 40.57 11.28 -11.78
CA ALA A 29 41.81 10.72 -11.22
C ALA A 29 42.16 11.30 -9.84
N ALA A 30 41.96 12.62 -9.64
CA ALA A 30 42.15 13.29 -8.36
C ALA A 30 41.09 12.90 -7.30
N PHE A 31 39.96 12.36 -7.75
CA PHE A 31 38.88 11.86 -6.90
C PHE A 31 39.14 10.41 -6.46
N GLU A 32 39.61 9.56 -7.38
CA GLU A 32 40.00 8.17 -7.09
C GLU A 32 41.15 8.09 -6.07
N GLU A 33 42.13 8.99 -6.15
CA GLU A 33 43.24 9.06 -5.18
C GLU A 33 42.75 9.39 -3.76
N LYS A 34 41.73 10.25 -3.62
CA LYS A 34 41.14 10.62 -2.32
C LYS A 34 40.24 9.54 -1.74
N VAL A 35 39.57 8.74 -2.59
CA VAL A 35 38.77 7.59 -2.15
C VAL A 35 39.68 6.49 -1.61
N SER A 36 40.80 6.22 -2.27
CA SER A 36 41.82 5.26 -1.81
C SER A 36 42.38 5.59 -0.41
N LEU A 37 42.64 6.88 -0.13
CA LEU A 37 43.08 7.36 1.18
C LEU A 37 42.03 7.20 2.30
N ILE A 38 40.74 7.20 1.93
CA ILE A 38 39.62 6.98 2.87
C ILE A 38 39.47 5.47 3.16
N GLU A 39 39.59 4.63 2.14
CA GLU A 39 39.57 3.16 2.28
C GLU A 39 40.72 2.67 3.17
N GLN A 40 41.93 3.24 3.02
CA GLN A 40 43.09 2.90 3.86
C GLN A 40 42.92 3.30 5.34
N ARG A 41 42.06 4.27 5.65
CA ARG A 41 41.73 4.66 7.05
C ARG A 41 40.58 3.86 7.66
N MET A 42 39.78 3.17 6.86
CA MET A 42 38.65 2.36 7.34
C MET A 42 39.05 0.93 7.72
N SER A 43 40.20 0.42 7.28
CA SER A 43 40.59 -0.98 7.47
C SER A 43 40.95 -1.38 8.91
N ASP A 44 40.92 -0.48 9.89
CA ASP A 44 41.58 -0.72 11.20
C ASP A 44 40.73 -0.43 12.45
N SER A 45 39.40 -0.71 12.44
CA SER A 45 38.63 -0.55 13.68
C SER A 45 37.51 -1.56 13.91
N LYS A 46 37.30 -1.90 15.19
CA LYS A 46 36.15 -2.64 15.75
C LYS A 46 34.79 -2.08 15.29
N LEU A 47 34.75 -0.83 14.85
CA LEU A 47 33.56 -0.18 14.32
C LEU A 47 33.11 -0.79 12.98
N VAL A 48 34.06 -1.19 12.13
CA VAL A 48 33.77 -1.89 10.87
C VAL A 48 33.23 -3.29 11.14
N ALA A 49 33.80 -4.03 12.09
CA ALA A 49 33.30 -5.34 12.47
C ALA A 49 31.87 -5.28 13.03
N ASN A 50 31.57 -4.29 13.88
CA ASN A 50 30.21 -4.09 14.42
C ASN A 50 29.22 -3.64 13.33
N PHE A 51 29.66 -2.79 12.39
CA PHE A 51 28.84 -2.36 11.27
C PHE A 51 28.56 -3.51 10.29
N LEU A 52 29.55 -4.34 9.97
CA LEU A 52 29.38 -5.54 9.15
C LEU A 52 28.45 -6.55 9.82
N SER A 53 28.58 -6.76 11.14
CA SER A 53 27.67 -7.65 11.88
C SER A 53 26.23 -7.10 11.94
N TYR A 54 26.06 -5.78 12.07
CA TYR A 54 24.76 -5.13 11.94
C TYR A 54 24.18 -5.30 10.54
N LEU A 55 24.99 -5.17 9.50
CA LEU A 55 24.52 -5.37 8.13
C LEU A 55 24.15 -6.83 7.87
N GLU A 56 24.98 -7.78 8.28
CA GLU A 56 24.73 -9.22 8.12
C GLU A 56 23.48 -9.68 8.86
N SER A 57 23.19 -9.12 10.04
CA SER A 57 21.99 -9.46 10.81
C SER A 57 20.69 -8.88 10.23
N ASN A 58 20.76 -7.73 9.55
CA ASN A 58 19.57 -7.04 9.05
C ASN A 58 19.33 -7.19 7.54
N PHE A 59 20.38 -7.45 6.77
CA PHE A 59 20.35 -7.46 5.30
C PHE A 59 20.96 -8.70 4.68
N LYS A 60 21.24 -9.73 5.48
CA LYS A 60 21.85 -11.03 5.15
C LYS A 60 21.88 -11.38 3.65
N ASP A 61 20.71 -11.66 3.07
CA ASP A 61 20.56 -12.22 1.70
C ASP A 61 20.68 -11.17 0.58
N ARG A 62 20.88 -9.91 0.98
CA ARG A 62 20.99 -8.70 0.14
C ARG A 62 22.40 -8.12 0.17
N ILE A 63 23.32 -8.70 0.94
CA ILE A 63 24.72 -8.31 0.93
C ILE A 63 25.44 -9.03 -0.19
N VAL A 64 25.99 -8.26 -1.12
CA VAL A 64 26.84 -8.75 -2.22
C VAL A 64 28.21 -8.13 -2.08
N TRP A 65 29.23 -8.98 -2.09
CA TRP A 65 30.63 -8.56 -2.14
C TRP A 65 31.11 -8.66 -3.58
N ASP A 66 31.43 -7.53 -4.19
CA ASP A 66 31.97 -7.45 -5.56
C ASP A 66 33.26 -6.63 -5.57
N ASN A 67 34.36 -7.25 -5.99
CA ASN A 67 35.69 -6.65 -6.11
C ASN A 67 36.11 -5.77 -4.90
N GLY A 68 35.91 -6.28 -3.68
CA GLY A 68 36.32 -5.60 -2.44
C GLY A 68 35.34 -4.52 -1.95
N ARG A 69 34.21 -4.33 -2.63
CA ARG A 69 33.16 -3.37 -2.24
C ARG A 69 31.94 -4.10 -1.66
N LEU A 70 31.43 -3.56 -0.56
CA LEU A 70 30.20 -4.02 0.08
C LEU A 70 29.00 -3.35 -0.59
N ILE A 71 28.15 -4.14 -1.25
CA ILE A 71 26.94 -3.67 -1.91
C ILE A 71 25.73 -4.23 -1.15
N ILE A 72 24.85 -3.35 -0.68
CA ILE A 72 23.53 -3.76 -0.17
C ILE A 72 22.54 -3.61 -1.32
N ASP A 73 22.13 -4.74 -1.88
CA ASP A 73 21.25 -4.79 -3.04
C ASP A 73 19.80 -4.51 -2.62
N PHE A 74 19.37 -3.27 -2.81
CA PHE A 74 17.98 -2.82 -2.63
C PHE A 74 17.14 -2.96 -3.89
N ARG A 75 17.72 -3.44 -5.00
CA ARG A 75 16.89 -3.86 -6.12
C ARG A 75 16.07 -5.02 -5.61
N VAL A 76 14.77 -4.96 -5.86
CA VAL A 76 13.92 -6.14 -5.76
C VAL A 76 14.67 -7.25 -6.50
N LYS A 77 15.21 -8.24 -5.76
CA LYS A 77 15.53 -9.51 -6.39
C LYS A 77 14.22 -9.91 -7.04
N LYS A 78 14.21 -9.84 -8.36
CA LYS A 78 13.32 -10.65 -9.17
C LYS A 78 13.71 -12.07 -8.77
N GLU A 79 13.08 -12.62 -7.74
CA GLU A 79 13.00 -14.07 -7.61
C GLU A 79 12.08 -14.51 -8.75
N VAL A 80 12.72 -14.60 -9.92
CA VAL A 80 12.36 -15.55 -10.94
C VAL A 80 13.16 -16.79 -10.58
N ASP A 81 12.62 -17.61 -9.69
CA ASP A 81 13.05 -19.00 -9.50
C ASP A 81 11.75 -19.81 -9.47
N GLU A 82 11.43 -20.72 -10.37
CA GLU A 82 12.22 -21.49 -11.33
C GLU A 82 11.47 -21.55 -12.67
N LYS A 83 12.16 -21.98 -13.75
CA LYS A 83 11.46 -22.58 -14.90
C LYS A 83 10.41 -23.58 -14.37
N PRO A 84 9.19 -23.63 -14.92
CA PRO A 84 8.18 -24.56 -14.42
C PRO A 84 8.69 -25.98 -14.61
N SER A 85 9.12 -26.62 -13.51
CA SER A 85 9.19 -28.06 -13.45
C SER A 85 7.80 -28.55 -13.06
N LEU A 86 7.20 -29.34 -13.94
CA LEU A 86 5.96 -30.06 -13.67
C LEU A 86 6.18 -30.94 -12.44
N LYS A 87 5.58 -30.59 -11.30
CA LYS A 87 5.15 -31.56 -10.28
C LYS A 87 4.17 -30.95 -9.28
N ASP A 88 3.08 -31.68 -9.12
CA ASP A 88 1.90 -31.41 -8.31
C ASP A 88 2.19 -31.23 -6.81
N SER A 89 1.38 -30.42 -6.14
CA SER A 89 0.60 -30.78 -4.92
C SER A 89 -0.06 -29.51 -4.33
N LEU A 90 -1.37 -29.33 -4.54
CA LEU A 90 -2.51 -29.72 -3.68
C LEU A 90 -2.80 -28.73 -2.54
N GLY A 91 -3.94 -28.03 -2.64
CA GLY A 91 -4.50 -27.27 -1.53
C GLY A 91 -5.60 -26.24 -1.87
N GLY A 92 -6.59 -26.59 -2.69
CA GLY A 92 -7.78 -25.76 -2.91
C GLY A 92 -8.81 -26.52 -3.75
N GLU A 93 -10.07 -26.56 -3.31
CA GLU A 93 -11.15 -27.26 -4.04
C GLU A 93 -11.25 -26.74 -5.49
N TYR A 94 -11.09 -27.65 -6.45
CA TYR A 94 -11.22 -27.37 -7.88
C TYR A 94 -12.68 -27.05 -8.22
N VAL A 95 -13.01 -25.76 -8.32
CA VAL A 95 -14.25 -25.33 -8.99
C VAL A 95 -13.99 -25.34 -10.50
N ASN A 96 -14.66 -26.25 -11.21
CA ASN A 96 -14.62 -26.36 -12.67
C ASN A 96 -16.02 -26.08 -13.22
N PRO A 97 -16.19 -25.11 -14.16
CA PRO A 97 -15.14 -24.28 -14.75
C PRO A 97 -14.62 -23.19 -13.81
N LEU A 98 -13.32 -22.87 -13.97
CA LEU A 98 -12.73 -21.67 -13.38
C LEU A 98 -13.44 -20.42 -13.92
N PRO A 99 -13.54 -19.33 -13.14
CA PRO A 99 -14.10 -18.08 -13.61
C PRO A 99 -13.35 -17.56 -14.85
N GLU A 100 -14.08 -17.11 -15.86
CA GLU A 100 -13.51 -16.44 -17.03
C GLU A 100 -13.51 -14.92 -16.79
N VAL A 101 -12.36 -14.30 -17.03
CA VAL A 101 -12.13 -12.86 -16.93
C VAL A 101 -12.00 -12.30 -18.33
N THR A 102 -12.93 -11.41 -18.69
CA THR A 102 -13.02 -10.79 -20.03
C THR A 102 -12.77 -9.29 -20.03
N SER A 103 -12.83 -8.66 -18.85
CA SER A 103 -12.63 -7.22 -18.66
C SER A 103 -11.85 -6.89 -17.39
N GLU A 104 -11.31 -5.67 -17.30
CA GLU A 104 -10.70 -5.12 -16.08
C GLU A 104 -11.63 -5.24 -14.86
N LYS A 105 -12.92 -4.95 -15.05
CA LYS A 105 -13.93 -5.03 -14.00
C LYS A 105 -14.10 -6.46 -13.48
N ASP A 106 -14.12 -7.46 -14.36
CA ASP A 106 -14.23 -8.87 -13.96
C ASP A 106 -13.04 -9.27 -13.07
N MET A 107 -11.83 -8.91 -13.51
CA MET A 107 -10.60 -9.18 -12.76
C MET A 107 -10.62 -8.47 -11.40
N TYR A 108 -10.99 -7.19 -11.39
CA TYR A 108 -11.05 -6.38 -10.19
C TYR A 108 -12.01 -6.97 -9.14
N VAL A 109 -13.26 -7.22 -9.53
CA VAL A 109 -14.30 -7.75 -8.63
C VAL A 109 -13.92 -9.14 -8.12
N LEU A 110 -13.38 -10.00 -8.97
CA LEU A 110 -12.97 -11.35 -8.55
C LEU A 110 -11.86 -11.32 -7.49
N ILE A 111 -10.81 -10.52 -7.70
CA ILE A 111 -9.70 -10.39 -6.75
C ILE A 111 -10.18 -9.73 -5.46
N LYS A 112 -10.96 -8.64 -5.55
CA LYS A 112 -11.57 -7.95 -4.40
C LYS A 112 -12.39 -8.92 -3.55
N ASN A 113 -13.31 -9.66 -4.15
CA ASN A 113 -14.15 -10.62 -3.44
C ASN A 113 -13.32 -11.74 -2.77
N SER A 114 -12.18 -12.10 -3.35
CA SER A 114 -11.28 -13.09 -2.75
C SER A 114 -10.61 -12.55 -1.48
N LEU A 115 -10.17 -11.29 -1.49
CA LEU A 115 -9.62 -10.59 -0.32
C LEU A 115 -10.69 -10.34 0.76
N GLU A 116 -11.92 -10.00 0.35
CA GLU A 116 -13.08 -9.88 1.24
C GLU A 116 -13.38 -11.18 1.98
N ASN A 117 -13.22 -12.33 1.32
CA ASN A 117 -13.40 -13.64 1.95
C ASN A 117 -12.14 -14.18 2.64
N THR A 118 -11.05 -13.40 2.68
CA THR A 118 -9.77 -13.83 3.28
C THR A 118 -9.28 -15.14 2.67
N ALA A 119 -9.40 -15.27 1.35
CA ALA A 119 -8.91 -16.43 0.61
C ALA A 119 -7.38 -16.49 0.66
N SER A 120 -6.81 -17.69 0.69
CA SER A 120 -5.36 -17.91 0.53
C SER A 120 -4.89 -17.63 -0.89
N ASP A 121 -5.77 -17.83 -1.86
CA ASP A 121 -5.48 -17.68 -3.28
C ASP A 121 -6.76 -17.47 -4.09
N VAL A 122 -6.58 -17.04 -5.33
CA VAL A 122 -7.63 -16.97 -6.35
C VAL A 122 -7.08 -17.40 -7.71
N SER A 123 -7.82 -18.27 -8.39
CA SER A 123 -7.49 -18.76 -9.74
C SER A 123 -8.57 -18.39 -10.74
N PHE A 124 -8.18 -17.91 -11.91
CA PHE A 124 -9.10 -17.59 -13.01
C PHE A 124 -8.45 -17.74 -14.38
N VAL A 125 -9.28 -17.77 -15.42
CA VAL A 125 -8.84 -17.83 -16.81
C VAL A 125 -9.02 -16.46 -17.45
N VAL A 126 -7.95 -15.93 -18.02
CA VAL A 126 -8.00 -14.68 -18.78
C VAL A 126 -8.24 -14.99 -20.25
N SER A 127 -9.34 -14.45 -20.78
CA SER A 127 -9.71 -14.59 -22.18
C SER A 127 -8.86 -13.67 -23.07
N PRO A 128 -8.55 -14.04 -24.34
CA PRO A 128 -7.84 -13.17 -25.28
C PRO A 128 -8.45 -11.77 -25.43
N SER A 129 -9.75 -11.62 -25.18
CA SER A 129 -10.45 -10.32 -25.26
C SER A 129 -10.04 -9.33 -24.18
N PHE A 130 -9.45 -9.76 -23.06
CA PHE A 130 -9.12 -8.91 -21.90
C PHE A 130 -8.11 -7.81 -22.22
N CYS A 131 -7.17 -8.07 -23.11
CA CYS A 131 -6.07 -7.17 -23.46
C CYS A 131 -5.92 -6.93 -24.97
N GLY A 132 -6.85 -7.47 -25.77
CA GLY A 132 -6.84 -7.36 -27.23
C GLY A 132 -5.92 -8.36 -27.93
N SER A 133 -5.79 -8.21 -29.26
CA SER A 133 -5.28 -9.24 -30.18
C SER A 133 -3.81 -9.69 -29.97
N ASN A 134 -3.01 -8.94 -29.18
CA ASN A 134 -1.57 -9.18 -28.99
C ASN A 134 -1.17 -9.28 -27.50
N CYS A 135 -2.06 -9.77 -26.65
CA CYS A 135 -1.76 -9.85 -25.23
C CYS A 135 -0.68 -10.89 -24.91
N SER A 136 0.48 -10.43 -24.46
CA SER A 136 1.51 -11.33 -23.94
C SER A 136 1.18 -11.77 -22.51
N ILE A 137 1.79 -12.85 -22.06
CA ILE A 137 1.64 -13.30 -20.66
C ILE A 137 2.16 -12.25 -19.67
N ASP A 138 3.19 -11.51 -20.05
CA ASP A 138 3.77 -10.45 -19.22
C ASP A 138 2.79 -9.27 -19.04
N ASP A 139 2.01 -8.94 -20.08
CA ASP A 139 0.97 -7.90 -19.99
C ASP A 139 -0.15 -8.32 -19.03
N VAL A 140 -0.57 -9.59 -19.08
CA VAL A 140 -1.59 -10.12 -18.15
C VAL A 140 -1.08 -10.08 -16.71
N LEU A 141 0.16 -10.52 -16.49
CA LEU A 141 0.79 -10.51 -15.16
C LEU A 141 0.95 -9.08 -14.62
N GLY A 142 1.40 -8.15 -15.47
CA GLY A 142 1.51 -6.73 -15.14
C GLY A 142 0.18 -6.13 -14.70
N LYS A 143 -0.86 -6.27 -15.55
CA LYS A 143 -2.21 -5.78 -15.24
C LYS A 143 -2.80 -6.43 -13.98
N THR A 144 -2.59 -7.73 -13.79
CA THR A 144 -3.06 -8.42 -12.58
C THR A 144 -2.41 -7.83 -11.33
N SER A 145 -1.10 -7.55 -11.39
CA SER A 145 -0.36 -6.93 -10.29
C SER A 145 -0.85 -5.52 -9.99
N GLU A 146 -1.06 -4.70 -11.02
CA GLU A 146 -1.58 -3.34 -10.90
C GLU A 146 -2.98 -3.31 -10.28
N ILE A 147 -3.89 -4.16 -10.78
CA ILE A 147 -5.26 -4.29 -10.26
C ILE A 147 -5.25 -4.75 -8.80
N ALA A 148 -4.41 -5.73 -8.44
CA ALA A 148 -4.30 -6.19 -7.05
C ALA A 148 -3.83 -5.07 -6.11
N LYS A 149 -2.85 -4.25 -6.51
CA LYS A 149 -2.42 -3.07 -5.73
C LYS A 149 -3.54 -2.04 -5.62
N LEU A 150 -4.22 -1.77 -6.74
CA LEU A 150 -5.27 -0.77 -6.81
C LEU A 150 -6.47 -1.13 -5.92
N ILE A 151 -6.83 -2.41 -5.86
CA ILE A 151 -7.87 -2.90 -4.94
C ILE A 151 -7.52 -2.56 -3.50
N LEU A 152 -6.28 -2.77 -3.05
CA LEU A 152 -5.90 -2.44 -1.67
C LEU A 152 -5.87 -0.93 -1.38
N SER A 153 -5.62 -0.11 -2.40
CA SER A 153 -5.75 1.35 -2.27
C SER A 153 -7.21 1.81 -2.22
N HIS A 154 -8.10 1.21 -3.02
CA HIS A 154 -9.54 1.51 -3.04
C HIS A 154 -10.29 0.92 -1.85
N HIS A 155 -9.81 -0.21 -1.34
CA HIS A 155 -10.42 -0.97 -0.26
C HIS A 155 -9.40 -1.22 0.86
N PRO A 156 -8.88 -0.17 1.52
CA PRO A 156 -7.89 -0.32 2.57
C PRO A 156 -8.43 -1.07 3.81
N GLU A 157 -9.75 -1.22 3.94
CA GLU A 157 -10.39 -2.14 4.90
C GLU A 157 -10.04 -3.62 4.67
N LEU A 158 -9.53 -3.98 3.49
CA LEU A 158 -9.11 -5.33 3.12
C LEU A 158 -7.60 -5.56 3.26
N ALA A 159 -6.82 -4.53 3.62
CA ALA A 159 -5.35 -4.52 3.60
C ALA A 159 -4.68 -5.33 4.74
N TYR A 160 -5.09 -6.59 4.90
CA TYR A 160 -4.45 -7.58 5.78
C TYR A 160 -3.40 -8.44 5.04
N ALA A 161 -3.43 -8.44 3.71
CA ALA A 161 -2.41 -9.07 2.88
C ALA A 161 -1.14 -8.20 2.85
N ASP A 162 0.00 -8.74 3.29
CA ASP A 162 1.33 -8.11 3.25
C ASP A 162 1.96 -8.24 1.87
N LYS A 163 1.92 -9.46 1.32
CA LYS A 163 2.59 -9.84 0.08
C LYS A 163 1.71 -10.74 -0.74
N TRP A 164 1.93 -10.78 -2.04
CA TRP A 164 1.34 -11.79 -2.91
C TRP A 164 2.29 -12.21 -4.01
N SER A 165 2.07 -13.40 -4.53
CA SER A 165 2.69 -13.89 -5.76
C SER A 165 1.62 -14.07 -6.83
N ILE A 166 2.01 -13.87 -8.09
CA ILE A 166 1.15 -14.10 -9.24
C ILE A 166 1.87 -15.07 -10.14
N SER A 167 1.19 -16.16 -10.50
CA SER A 167 1.68 -17.15 -11.45
C SER A 167 0.72 -17.26 -12.62
N ALA A 168 1.26 -17.62 -13.77
CA ALA A 168 0.47 -17.85 -14.96
C ALA A 168 0.91 -19.14 -15.66
N SER A 169 -0.06 -19.84 -16.22
CA SER A 169 0.15 -21.05 -17.02
C SER A 169 -0.78 -21.04 -18.23
N THR A 170 -0.34 -21.62 -19.34
CA THR A 170 -1.18 -21.77 -20.54
C THR A 170 -2.42 -22.60 -20.21
N TYR A 171 -3.59 -22.16 -20.66
CA TYR A 171 -4.88 -22.80 -20.45
C TYR A 171 -5.65 -22.88 -21.77
N LYS A 172 -5.78 -24.08 -22.34
CA LYS A 172 -6.33 -24.28 -23.70
C LYS A 172 -5.62 -23.42 -24.76
N SER A 173 -6.07 -23.46 -26.01
CA SER A 173 -5.30 -23.02 -27.18
C SER A 173 -4.98 -21.52 -27.28
N SER A 174 -5.46 -20.66 -26.36
CA SER A 174 -5.23 -19.21 -26.40
C SER A 174 -5.47 -18.47 -25.08
N SER A 175 -5.76 -19.15 -23.96
CA SER A 175 -6.07 -18.48 -22.69
C SER A 175 -4.99 -18.74 -21.65
N TYR A 176 -4.95 -17.91 -20.61
CA TYR A 176 -4.00 -18.07 -19.50
C TYR A 176 -4.75 -18.32 -18.20
N LYS A 177 -4.39 -19.37 -17.47
CA LYS A 177 -4.79 -19.53 -16.07
C LYS A 177 -3.85 -18.67 -15.23
N ILE A 178 -4.41 -17.72 -14.50
CA ILE A 178 -3.72 -16.88 -13.53
C ILE A 178 -4.07 -17.37 -12.13
N THR A 179 -3.07 -17.44 -11.25
CA THR A 179 -3.26 -17.72 -9.82
C THR A 179 -2.56 -16.65 -9.01
N ILE A 180 -3.28 -16.00 -8.11
CA ILE A 180 -2.74 -15.06 -7.14
C ILE A 180 -2.76 -15.76 -5.78
N THR A 181 -1.64 -15.76 -5.06
CA THR A 181 -1.54 -16.30 -3.71
C THR A 181 -1.25 -15.17 -2.73
N PHE A 182 -2.05 -15.04 -1.68
CA PHE A 182 -1.98 -13.97 -0.70
C PHE A 182 -1.27 -14.44 0.57
N ASN A 183 -0.31 -13.65 1.03
CA ASN A 183 0.35 -13.80 2.32
C ASN A 183 -0.11 -12.69 3.25
N TYR A 184 -0.61 -13.06 4.42
CA TYR A 184 -1.20 -12.14 5.39
C TYR A 184 -0.25 -11.81 6.54
N PHE A 185 -0.39 -10.61 7.11
CA PHE A 185 0.38 -10.17 8.28
C PHE A 185 0.19 -11.05 9.52
N TYR A 186 -0.96 -11.73 9.61
CA TYR A 186 -1.30 -12.66 10.67
C TYR A 186 -1.76 -14.01 10.08
N PRO A 187 -1.76 -15.08 10.88
CA PRO A 187 -2.43 -16.33 10.51
C PRO A 187 -3.88 -16.08 10.09
N LEU A 188 -4.37 -16.84 9.09
CA LEU A 188 -5.69 -16.62 8.49
C LEU A 188 -6.83 -16.59 9.51
N ASP A 189 -6.82 -17.47 10.51
CA ASP A 189 -7.85 -17.49 11.55
C ASP A 189 -7.86 -16.20 12.38
N LYS A 190 -6.68 -15.62 12.63
CA LYS A 190 -6.59 -14.33 13.32
C LYS A 190 -7.09 -13.18 12.45
N VAL A 191 -6.78 -13.20 11.15
CA VAL A 191 -7.32 -12.21 10.20
C VAL A 191 -8.85 -12.29 10.15
N LYS A 192 -9.41 -13.49 10.07
CA LYS A 192 -10.87 -13.72 10.09
C LYS A 192 -11.50 -13.21 11.39
N GLU A 193 -10.90 -13.51 12.54
CA GLU A 193 -11.34 -13.00 13.85
C GLU A 193 -11.33 -11.45 13.88
N MET A 194 -10.22 -10.82 13.49
CA MET A 194 -10.09 -9.36 13.46
C MET A 194 -11.10 -8.71 12.52
N LYS A 195 -11.32 -9.28 11.33
CA LYS A 195 -12.32 -8.78 10.37
C LYS A 195 -13.74 -8.92 10.92
N ALA A 196 -14.09 -10.07 11.52
CA ALA A 196 -15.39 -10.28 12.12
C ALA A 196 -15.66 -9.32 13.30
N GLU A 197 -14.67 -9.12 14.18
CA GLU A 197 -14.76 -8.16 15.30
C GLU A 197 -14.95 -6.74 14.78
N THR A 198 -14.16 -6.33 13.77
CA THR A 198 -14.24 -5.00 13.15
C THR A 198 -15.60 -4.79 12.49
N GLU A 199 -16.09 -5.77 11.74
CA GLU A 199 -17.38 -5.67 11.05
C GLU A 199 -18.55 -5.60 12.03
N ALA A 200 -18.54 -6.43 13.08
CA ALA A 200 -19.54 -6.39 14.14
C ALA A 200 -19.57 -5.01 14.82
N LYS A 201 -18.39 -4.46 15.13
CA LYS A 201 -18.28 -3.12 15.70
C LYS A 201 -18.76 -2.04 14.74
N ALA A 202 -18.40 -2.13 13.47
CA ALA A 202 -18.81 -1.17 12.44
C ALA A 202 -20.33 -1.16 12.27
N ARG A 203 -20.99 -2.33 12.25
CA ARG A 203 -22.45 -2.45 12.20
C ARG A 203 -23.12 -1.85 13.43
N GLU A 204 -22.58 -2.12 14.62
CA GLU A 204 -23.04 -1.49 15.88
C GLU A 204 -23.01 0.04 15.77
N ILE A 205 -21.89 0.59 15.31
CA ILE A 205 -21.68 2.04 15.15
C ILE A 205 -22.70 2.63 14.15
N ILE A 206 -22.79 2.07 12.94
CA ILE A 206 -23.69 2.56 11.89
C ILE A 206 -25.14 2.54 12.34
N SER A 207 -25.57 1.53 13.08
CA SER A 207 -26.94 1.44 13.63
C SER A 207 -27.27 2.58 14.61
N LYS A 208 -26.26 3.15 15.27
CA LYS A 208 -26.41 4.23 16.25
C LYS A 208 -26.32 5.62 15.63
N ILE A 209 -25.45 5.78 14.63
CA ILE A 209 -25.10 7.11 14.10
C ILE A 209 -25.81 7.44 12.78
N THR A 210 -26.42 6.45 12.11
CA THR A 210 -27.12 6.65 10.84
C THR A 210 -28.58 6.20 10.89
N SER A 211 -29.38 6.65 9.93
CA SER A 211 -30.72 6.11 9.67
C SER A 211 -31.05 6.19 8.19
N LEU A 212 -32.07 5.44 7.73
CA LEU A 212 -32.51 5.44 6.34
C LEU A 212 -33.03 6.80 5.84
N LYS A 213 -33.39 7.72 6.74
CA LYS A 213 -33.88 9.06 6.40
C LYS A 213 -32.75 10.07 6.18
N MET A 214 -31.50 9.71 6.51
CA MET A 214 -30.37 10.60 6.33
C MET A 214 -29.93 10.66 4.87
N THR A 215 -29.57 11.86 4.41
CA THR A 215 -28.91 12.06 3.12
C THR A 215 -27.49 11.49 3.13
N ASP A 216 -26.87 11.35 1.95
CA ASP A 216 -25.49 10.87 1.85
C ASP A 216 -24.53 11.77 2.62
N LEU A 217 -24.70 13.09 2.53
CA LEU A 217 -23.90 14.07 3.25
C LEU A 217 -24.05 13.92 4.77
N GLN A 218 -25.27 13.67 5.27
CA GLN A 218 -25.52 13.47 6.70
C GLN A 218 -24.88 12.19 7.21
N LYS A 219 -24.96 11.08 6.45
CA LYS A 219 -24.29 9.83 6.78
C LYS A 219 -22.77 10.00 6.80
N ALA A 220 -22.21 10.59 5.75
CA ALA A 220 -20.78 10.86 5.65
C ALA A 220 -20.27 11.71 6.82
N LYS A 221 -21.03 12.76 7.19
CA LYS A 221 -20.70 13.60 8.34
C LYS A 221 -20.77 12.83 9.67
N ALA A 222 -21.80 12.02 9.88
CA ALA A 222 -21.95 11.24 11.10
C ALA A 222 -20.78 10.24 11.28
N ILE A 223 -20.37 9.58 10.19
CA ILE A 223 -19.23 8.65 10.16
C ILE A 223 -17.93 9.40 10.45
N HIS A 224 -17.68 10.50 9.73
CA HIS A 224 -16.52 11.37 9.94
C HIS A 224 -16.38 11.80 11.41
N ASP A 225 -17.44 12.40 11.96
CA ASP A 225 -17.45 12.88 13.34
C ASP A 225 -17.26 11.74 14.35
N TYR A 226 -17.84 10.57 14.09
CA TYR A 226 -17.66 9.41 14.95
C TYR A 226 -16.18 8.99 15.01
N ILE A 227 -15.52 8.86 13.86
CA ILE A 227 -14.11 8.43 13.81
C ILE A 227 -13.22 9.42 14.56
N VAL A 228 -13.32 10.73 14.27
CA VAL A 228 -12.50 11.76 14.92
C VAL A 228 -12.67 11.76 16.44
N LYS A 229 -13.88 11.54 16.94
CA LYS A 229 -14.15 11.58 18.39
C LYS A 229 -13.73 10.31 19.14
N HIS A 230 -13.56 9.19 18.45
CA HIS A 230 -13.31 7.88 19.08
C HIS A 230 -11.92 7.32 18.75
N THR A 231 -11.12 8.06 18.01
CA THR A 231 -9.80 7.64 17.53
C THR A 231 -8.79 8.73 17.81
N LYS A 232 -7.55 8.34 18.06
CA LYS A 232 -6.42 9.27 18.13
C LYS A 232 -5.40 8.92 17.07
N TYR A 233 -4.85 9.94 16.41
CA TYR A 233 -3.72 9.71 15.52
C TYR A 233 -2.57 9.08 16.33
N ASP A 234 -1.98 8.00 15.83
CA ASP A 234 -0.89 7.27 16.48
C ASP A 234 0.44 8.03 16.34
N TYR A 235 0.44 9.27 16.82
CA TYR A 235 1.49 10.25 16.59
C TYR A 235 2.79 9.83 17.26
N LYS A 236 2.72 9.22 18.45
CA LYS A 236 3.90 8.76 19.18
C LYS A 236 4.64 7.66 18.41
N ASN A 237 3.93 6.63 17.97
CA ASN A 237 4.57 5.58 17.17
C ASN A 237 4.99 6.08 15.79
N TYR A 238 4.25 7.02 15.20
CA TYR A 238 4.62 7.66 13.94
C TYR A 238 5.98 8.38 14.03
N ILE A 239 6.19 9.21 15.06
CA ILE A 239 7.46 9.94 15.21
C ILE A 239 8.62 9.02 15.62
N SER A 240 8.35 7.88 16.27
CA SER A 240 9.38 6.90 16.64
C SER A 240 9.60 5.80 15.59
N GLY A 241 8.83 5.79 14.49
CA GLY A 241 8.94 4.77 13.45
C GLY A 241 8.53 3.37 13.91
N THR A 242 7.63 3.28 14.89
CA THR A 242 7.22 2.02 15.56
C THR A 242 5.72 1.75 15.41
N ILE A 243 5.11 2.22 14.32
CA ILE A 243 3.66 2.09 14.09
C ILE A 243 3.31 0.61 14.00
N PRO A 244 2.44 0.09 14.88
CA PRO A 244 2.00 -1.29 14.81
C PRO A 244 1.11 -1.48 13.58
N PHE A 245 1.14 -2.68 13.00
CA PHE A 245 0.38 -2.99 11.78
C PHE A 245 -1.10 -2.63 11.91
N GLU A 246 -1.71 -2.86 13.07
CA GLU A 246 -3.13 -2.58 13.29
C GLU A 246 -3.49 -1.10 13.13
N SER A 247 -2.55 -0.17 13.38
CA SER A 247 -2.78 1.27 13.17
C SER A 247 -3.01 1.63 11.69
N PHE A 248 -2.66 0.76 10.75
CA PHE A 248 -2.93 0.90 9.32
C PHE A 248 -4.28 0.30 8.88
N THR A 249 -5.05 -0.25 9.82
CA THR A 249 -6.30 -0.99 9.53
C THR A 249 -7.51 -0.33 10.17
N ALA A 250 -8.71 -0.67 9.68
CA ALA A 250 -9.96 -0.31 10.34
C ALA A 250 -10.06 -0.89 11.77
N TYR A 251 -9.38 -2.01 12.06
CA TYR A 251 -9.30 -2.60 13.41
C TYR A 251 -8.63 -1.64 14.41
N GLY A 252 -7.49 -1.05 14.03
CA GLY A 252 -6.79 -0.07 14.88
C GLY A 252 -7.70 1.11 15.23
N VAL A 253 -8.42 1.63 14.24
CA VAL A 253 -9.31 2.78 14.41
C VAL A 253 -10.57 2.44 15.20
N LEU A 254 -11.32 1.40 14.80
CA LEU A 254 -12.65 1.11 15.36
C LEU A 254 -12.61 0.29 16.66
N ILE A 255 -11.57 -0.54 16.85
CA ILE A 255 -11.41 -1.39 18.03
C ILE A 255 -10.39 -0.82 19.00
N LYS A 256 -9.19 -0.47 18.53
CA LYS A 256 -8.11 0.02 19.41
C LYS A 256 -8.17 1.53 19.68
N GLY A 257 -8.96 2.30 18.91
CA GLY A 257 -9.05 3.76 19.04
C GLY A 257 -7.76 4.50 18.66
N ALA A 258 -6.91 3.89 17.83
CA ALA A 258 -5.65 4.48 17.38
C ALA A 258 -5.31 4.08 15.94
N GLY A 259 -4.89 5.05 15.13
CA GLY A 259 -4.53 4.75 13.74
C GLY A 259 -3.70 5.83 13.06
N VAL A 260 -3.30 5.55 11.83
CA VAL A 260 -2.70 6.51 10.89
C VAL A 260 -3.59 6.67 9.67
N CYS A 261 -3.20 7.53 8.72
CA CYS A 261 -4.05 7.92 7.58
C CYS A 261 -4.73 6.76 6.85
N GLN A 262 -4.01 5.66 6.61
CA GLN A 262 -4.59 4.45 6.01
C GLN A 262 -5.67 3.80 6.88
N GLY A 263 -5.46 3.69 8.20
CA GLY A 263 -6.46 3.15 9.13
C GLY A 263 -7.72 4.00 9.22
N TYR A 264 -7.57 5.34 9.22
CA TYR A 264 -8.70 6.28 9.18
C TYR A 264 -9.48 6.12 7.88
N THR A 265 -8.78 6.04 6.76
CA THR A 265 -9.35 5.81 5.43
C THR A 265 -10.11 4.49 5.36
N ALA A 266 -9.53 3.41 5.90
CA ALA A 266 -10.15 2.08 5.99
C ALA A 266 -11.42 2.08 6.84
N ALA A 267 -11.39 2.72 8.01
CA ALA A 267 -12.54 2.81 8.90
C ALA A 267 -13.68 3.62 8.26
N PHE A 268 -13.37 4.76 7.64
CA PHE A 268 -14.37 5.55 6.92
C PHE A 268 -14.96 4.76 5.75
N ASN A 269 -14.12 4.03 4.99
CA ASN A 269 -14.58 3.25 3.85
C ASN A 269 -15.55 2.14 4.28
N LEU A 270 -15.18 1.37 5.30
CA LEU A 270 -16.01 0.29 5.85
C LEU A 270 -17.35 0.81 6.39
N LEU A 271 -17.32 1.87 7.20
CA LEU A 271 -18.53 2.50 7.74
C LEU A 271 -19.40 3.10 6.63
N GLY A 272 -18.78 3.73 5.62
CA GLY A 272 -19.46 4.31 4.47
C GLY A 272 -20.20 3.26 3.66
N GLN A 273 -19.54 2.15 3.32
CA GLN A 273 -20.16 1.03 2.60
C GLN A 273 -21.35 0.45 3.38
N LEU A 274 -21.21 0.24 4.69
CA LEU A 274 -22.29 -0.24 5.55
C LEU A 274 -23.48 0.74 5.64
N ALA A 275 -23.22 2.05 5.49
CA ALA A 275 -24.24 3.09 5.43
C ALA A 275 -24.86 3.27 4.01
N GLY A 276 -24.38 2.50 3.03
CA GLY A 276 -24.82 2.54 1.64
C GLY A 276 -24.24 3.70 0.83
N LEU A 277 -23.09 4.24 1.24
CA LEU A 277 -22.33 5.23 0.48
C LEU A 277 -21.40 4.54 -0.52
N ASP A 278 -21.29 5.09 -1.73
CA ASP A 278 -20.20 4.72 -2.63
C ASP A 278 -18.93 5.44 -2.16
N SER A 279 -18.00 4.68 -1.60
CA SER A 279 -16.75 5.18 -1.05
C SER A 279 -15.61 4.26 -1.47
N ILE A 280 -14.48 4.86 -1.82
CA ILE A 280 -13.20 4.18 -2.00
C ILE A 280 -12.09 4.96 -1.27
N GLY A 281 -11.04 4.25 -0.87
CA GLY A 281 -9.79 4.86 -0.45
C GLY A 281 -9.03 5.47 -1.63
N VAL A 282 -8.25 6.50 -1.34
CA VAL A 282 -7.31 7.15 -2.26
C VAL A 282 -5.94 7.12 -1.60
N SER A 283 -4.94 6.65 -2.34
CA SER A 283 -3.54 6.67 -1.93
C SER A 283 -2.78 7.70 -2.76
N GLY A 284 -1.96 8.51 -2.11
CA GLY A 284 -1.20 9.55 -2.79
C GLY A 284 -0.26 10.27 -1.85
N THR A 285 -0.17 11.58 -2.01
CA THR A 285 0.65 12.44 -1.16
C THR A 285 -0.10 13.67 -0.71
N GLY A 286 0.31 14.21 0.45
CA GLY A 286 -0.17 15.46 1.00
C GLY A 286 1.00 16.41 1.31
N ILE A 287 0.77 17.73 1.28
CA ILE A 287 1.76 18.72 1.71
C ILE A 287 1.63 19.00 3.21
N ARG A 288 2.61 18.54 3.99
CA ARG A 288 2.73 18.82 5.43
C ARG A 288 3.99 19.63 5.70
N ASN A 289 3.85 20.81 6.29
CA ASN A 289 4.97 21.73 6.58
C ASN A 289 5.84 22.02 5.34
N GLY A 290 5.20 22.19 4.18
CA GLY A 290 5.87 22.48 2.90
C GLY A 290 6.58 21.27 2.27
N LYS A 291 6.41 20.05 2.80
CA LYS A 291 6.99 18.82 2.24
C LYS A 291 5.90 17.85 1.82
N GLU A 292 6.14 17.17 0.72
CA GLU A 292 5.30 16.08 0.26
C GLU A 292 5.51 14.84 1.12
N VAL A 293 4.43 14.29 1.66
CA VAL A 293 4.43 13.07 2.49
C VAL A 293 3.41 12.07 1.96
N PRO A 294 3.67 10.75 2.01
CA PRO A 294 2.67 9.74 1.71
C PRO A 294 1.43 9.94 2.57
N HIS A 295 0.25 9.86 1.96
CA HIS A 295 -1.01 10.10 2.63
C HIS A 295 -2.17 9.32 2.00
N ALA A 296 -3.27 9.18 2.75
CA ALA A 296 -4.47 8.47 2.32
C ALA A 296 -5.73 9.16 2.86
N TRP A 297 -6.78 9.18 2.03
CA TRP A 297 -8.09 9.77 2.31
C TRP A 297 -9.17 9.06 1.49
N ASN A 298 -10.43 9.49 1.57
CA ASN A 298 -11.53 8.85 0.84
C ASN A 298 -12.05 9.72 -0.31
N MET A 299 -12.41 9.07 -1.42
CA MET A 299 -13.26 9.61 -2.47
C MET A 299 -14.65 9.00 -2.32
N VAL A 300 -15.68 9.83 -2.31
CA VAL A 300 -17.06 9.45 -1.94
C VAL A 300 -18.05 10.08 -2.90
N ARG A 301 -19.06 9.32 -3.34
CA ARG A 301 -20.20 9.86 -4.09
C ARG A 301 -21.24 10.38 -3.09
N ILE A 302 -21.44 11.69 -3.04
CA ILE A 302 -22.42 12.35 -2.16
C ILE A 302 -23.44 13.06 -3.03
N ASP A 303 -24.71 12.64 -2.94
CA ASP A 303 -25.83 13.20 -3.70
C ASP A 303 -25.50 13.27 -5.22
N GLY A 304 -24.90 12.19 -5.75
CA GLY A 304 -24.52 12.04 -7.15
C GLY A 304 -23.25 12.80 -7.58
N LYS A 305 -22.51 13.41 -6.65
CA LYS A 305 -21.27 14.15 -6.95
C LYS A 305 -20.07 13.52 -6.27
N VAL A 306 -18.94 13.45 -6.98
CA VAL A 306 -17.67 13.03 -6.41
C VAL A 306 -17.17 14.09 -5.43
N ARG A 307 -16.83 13.64 -4.22
CA ARG A 307 -16.35 14.45 -3.11
C ARG A 307 -15.19 13.76 -2.43
N TYR A 308 -14.37 14.53 -1.73
CA TYR A 308 -13.24 14.01 -0.99
C TYR A 308 -13.36 14.33 0.49
N ILE A 309 -12.98 13.36 1.32
CA ILE A 309 -13.01 13.43 2.78
C ILE A 309 -11.68 12.91 3.31
N ASP A 310 -10.94 13.75 4.03
CA ASP A 310 -9.77 13.36 4.81
C ASP A 310 -10.05 13.50 6.30
N VAL A 311 -10.49 12.40 6.90
CA VAL A 311 -10.77 12.31 8.33
C VAL A 311 -9.52 12.52 9.17
N THR A 312 -8.35 12.17 8.64
CA THR A 312 -7.08 12.20 9.36
C THR A 312 -6.62 13.63 9.61
N TRP A 313 -6.70 14.49 8.59
CA TRP A 313 -6.30 15.89 8.72
C TRP A 313 -7.40 16.76 9.35
N ASP A 314 -8.61 16.24 9.48
CA ASP A 314 -9.68 16.84 10.28
C ASP A 314 -9.69 16.40 11.76
N ASP A 315 -8.84 15.43 12.13
CA ASP A 315 -8.55 15.03 13.51
C ASP A 315 -7.46 15.94 14.14
N PRO A 316 -7.77 16.73 15.19
CA PRO A 316 -6.78 17.59 15.83
C PRO A 316 -5.64 16.81 16.49
N VAL A 317 -4.40 17.15 16.16
CA VAL A 317 -3.19 16.64 16.84
C VAL A 317 -2.50 17.77 17.64
N PRO A 318 -2.26 17.64 18.96
CA PRO A 318 -2.64 16.52 19.82
C PRO A 318 -4.17 16.40 19.97
N ASP A 319 -4.64 15.17 20.23
CA ASP A 319 -6.06 14.85 20.43
C ASP A 319 -6.74 15.84 21.39
N ARG A 320 -7.93 16.29 21.01
CA ARG A 320 -8.73 17.28 21.75
C ARG A 320 -10.12 16.75 22.12
N GLY A 321 -10.30 15.43 22.19
CA GLY A 321 -11.55 14.79 22.56
C GLY A 321 -12.63 15.05 21.50
N ASP A 322 -13.76 15.64 21.89
CA ASP A 322 -14.91 15.82 20.99
C ASP A 322 -14.74 16.88 19.89
N LYS A 323 -13.56 17.51 19.79
CA LYS A 323 -13.32 18.58 18.81
C LYS A 323 -13.04 17.97 17.43
N VAL A 324 -13.89 18.33 16.48
CA VAL A 324 -13.81 17.90 15.08
C VAL A 324 -13.55 19.12 14.18
N MET A 325 -12.62 19.02 13.24
CA MET A 325 -12.43 20.00 12.16
C MET A 325 -13.19 19.57 10.90
N TYR A 326 -13.37 20.48 9.94
CA TYR A 326 -14.07 20.21 8.67
C TYR A 326 -13.35 20.85 7.49
N THR A 327 -12.04 21.04 7.61
CA THR A 327 -11.21 21.66 6.58
C THR A 327 -11.13 20.77 5.35
N TYR A 328 -11.16 19.45 5.55
CA TYR A 328 -11.05 18.44 4.49
C TYR A 328 -12.32 17.58 4.36
N PHE A 329 -13.46 18.10 4.81
CA PHE A 329 -14.75 17.43 4.68
C PHE A 329 -15.52 17.91 3.44
N ASN A 330 -15.99 16.97 2.62
CA ASN A 330 -16.87 17.20 1.47
C ASN A 330 -16.28 18.14 0.39
N LEU A 331 -14.97 18.04 0.16
CA LEU A 331 -14.25 18.87 -0.79
C LEU A 331 -14.53 18.46 -2.25
N THR A 332 -14.48 19.42 -3.16
CA THR A 332 -14.36 19.15 -4.60
C THR A 332 -12.92 18.80 -4.96
N GLU A 333 -12.70 18.19 -6.14
CA GLU A 333 -11.36 17.91 -6.66
C GLU A 333 -10.44 19.14 -6.61
N LYS A 334 -10.94 20.29 -7.10
CA LYS A 334 -10.20 21.57 -7.10
C LYS A 334 -9.82 22.07 -5.70
N GLN A 335 -10.58 21.70 -4.68
CA GLN A 335 -10.29 22.11 -3.31
C GLN A 335 -9.20 21.25 -2.70
N ILE A 336 -9.29 19.92 -2.86
CA ILE A 336 -8.34 18.99 -2.26
C ILE A 336 -7.01 18.94 -3.01
N GLU A 337 -6.98 19.16 -4.33
CA GLU A 337 -5.75 19.14 -5.15
C GLU A 337 -4.76 20.28 -4.84
N LYS A 338 -5.15 21.23 -3.97
CA LYS A 338 -4.28 22.32 -3.52
C LYS A 338 -3.08 21.82 -2.73
N ASP A 339 -3.26 20.75 -1.97
CA ASP A 339 -2.24 20.15 -1.12
C ASP A 339 -2.21 18.62 -1.16
N HIS A 340 -3.19 17.97 -1.80
CA HIS A 340 -3.17 16.54 -2.08
C HIS A 340 -2.86 16.25 -3.55
N LYS A 341 -2.09 15.18 -3.80
CA LYS A 341 -1.82 14.69 -5.15
C LYS A 341 -2.03 13.19 -5.22
N TRP A 342 -2.65 12.73 -6.29
CA TRP A 342 -2.92 11.32 -6.58
C TRP A 342 -3.02 11.10 -8.09
N ASN A 343 -2.97 9.85 -8.53
CA ASN A 343 -3.20 9.50 -9.93
C ASN A 343 -4.72 9.49 -10.21
N LYS A 344 -5.23 10.46 -10.96
CA LYS A 344 -6.67 10.59 -11.25
C LYS A 344 -7.23 9.44 -12.10
N GLU A 345 -6.39 8.75 -12.87
CA GLU A 345 -6.81 7.58 -13.66
C GLU A 345 -7.05 6.37 -12.75
N ASP A 346 -6.13 6.15 -11.82
CA ASP A 346 -6.22 5.09 -10.81
C ASP A 346 -7.41 5.32 -9.88
N PHE A 347 -7.70 6.57 -9.49
CA PHE A 347 -8.78 6.92 -8.57
C PHE A 347 -9.90 7.71 -9.27
N SER A 348 -10.67 7.03 -10.11
CA SER A 348 -11.78 7.60 -10.89
C SER A 348 -13.16 7.07 -10.46
N GLU A 349 -14.22 7.77 -10.84
CA GLU A 349 -15.59 7.44 -10.43
C GLU A 349 -16.11 6.08 -10.92
N LYS A 350 -15.48 5.50 -11.95
CA LYS A 350 -15.86 4.17 -12.48
C LYS A 350 -15.75 3.07 -11.41
N TYR A 351 -14.80 3.21 -10.48
CA TYR A 351 -14.54 2.20 -9.46
C TYR A 351 -15.62 2.15 -8.37
N PHE A 352 -16.46 3.18 -8.25
CA PHE A 352 -17.67 3.09 -7.42
C PHE A 352 -18.63 2.00 -7.91
N ASP A 353 -18.59 1.68 -9.21
CA ASP A 353 -19.49 0.72 -9.84
C ASP A 353 -18.84 -0.66 -10.01
N TYR A 354 -17.66 -0.89 -9.42
CA TYR A 354 -16.94 -2.17 -9.37
C TYR A 354 -17.27 -2.89 -8.05
N LYS A 355 -18.54 -3.26 -7.89
CA LYS A 355 -19.09 -3.87 -6.67
C LYS A 355 -19.14 -5.39 -6.74
#